data_AF-A0A840UYX5-F1
#
_entry.id   AF-A0A840UYX5-F1
#
_cell.length_a   1.000
_cell.length_b   1.000
_cell.length_c   1.000
_cell.angle_alpha   90.00
_cell.angle_beta   90.00
_cell.angle_gamma   90.00
#
_symmetry.space_group_name_H-M   'P 1'
#
loop_
_entity.id
_entity.type
_entity.pdbx_description
1 polymer ?
#
loop_
_entity_poly.entity_id
_entity_poly.type
_entity_poly.pdbx_seq_one_letter_code
_entity_poly.pdbx_strand_id
1 'polypeptide(L)'
;MNEKEFLHNLETAQSLSLQGNKALFIKGYLRGLQRHYHGETFGYPGEHEQFQRLAADDDESRSALGLGYMAGLNGEKIKDLVGD
;
A
#
# COMPACT_ATOMS: atom_id res chain seq x y z
N MET A 1 4.32 -12.42 5.77
CA MET A 1 2.93 -12.20 6.21
C MET A 1 2.15 -13.48 5.99
N ASN A 2 1.34 -13.92 6.95
CA ASN A 2 0.42 -15.05 6.76
C ASN A 2 -0.95 -14.59 6.23
N GLU A 3 -1.80 -15.53 5.80
CA GLU A 3 -3.12 -15.24 5.21
C GLU A 3 -4.01 -14.42 6.14
N LYS A 4 -4.04 -14.74 7.44
CA LYS A 4 -4.85 -14.01 8.43
C LYS A 4 -4.41 -12.54 8.57
N GLU A 5 -3.11 -12.30 8.62
CA GLU A 5 -2.53 -10.95 8.67
C GLU A 5 -2.84 -10.17 7.39
N PHE A 6 -2.73 -10.83 6.23
CA PHE A 6 -3.04 -10.24 4.94
C PHE A 6 -4.51 -9.82 4.85
N LEU A 7 -5.44 -10.73 5.14
CA LEU A 7 -6.88 -10.45 5.10
C LEU A 7 -7.25 -9.34 6.08
N HIS A 8 -6.71 -9.36 7.30
CA HIS A 8 -6.97 -8.31 8.29
C HIS A 8 -6.53 -6.92 7.81
N ASN A 9 -5.31 -6.83 7.26
CA ASN A 9 -4.78 -5.58 6.72
C ASN A 9 -5.55 -5.11 5.48
N LEU A 10 -5.98 -6.04 4.63
CA LEU A 10 -6.76 -5.76 3.43
C LEU A 10 -8.13 -5.17 3.78
N GLU A 11 -8.88 -5.84 4.66
CA GLU A 11 -10.21 -5.40 5.12
C GLU A 11 -10.13 -4.04 5.81
N THR A 12 -9.14 -3.85 6.69
CA THR A 12 -8.97 -2.58 7.40
C THR A 12 -8.64 -1.44 6.44
N ALA A 13 -7.72 -1.65 5.49
CA ALA A 13 -7.36 -0.64 4.50
C ALA A 13 -8.55 -0.30 3.58
N GLN A 14 -9.33 -1.28 3.14
CA GLN A 14 -10.54 -1.04 2.35
C GLN A 14 -11.57 -0.22 3.12
N SER A 15 -11.81 -0.54 4.40
CA SER A 15 -12.72 0.24 5.25
C SER A 15 -12.28 1.69 5.41
N LEU A 16 -10.99 1.92 5.66
CA LEU A 16 -10.41 3.27 5.77
C LEU A 16 -10.48 4.04 4.44
N SER A 17 -10.30 3.37 3.30
CA SER A 17 -10.39 4.02 1.99
C SER A 17 -11.75 4.66 1.73
N LEU A 18 -12.82 4.08 2.28
CA LEU A 18 -14.18 4.61 2.16
C LEU A 18 -14.41 5.87 2.99
N GLN A 19 -13.57 6.12 4.00
CA GLN A 19 -13.64 7.30 4.86
C GLN A 19 -12.93 8.53 4.25
N GLY A 20 -12.27 8.35 3.10
CA GLY A 20 -11.73 9.44 2.27
C GLY A 20 -10.39 10.03 2.72
N ASN A 21 -9.96 9.82 3.97
CA ASN A 21 -8.65 10.29 4.42
C ASN A 21 -7.51 9.45 3.83
N LYS A 22 -6.41 10.09 3.40
CA LYS A 22 -5.22 9.43 2.83
C LYS A 22 -5.52 8.43 1.69
N ALA A 23 -6.54 8.69 0.87
CA ALA A 23 -7.01 7.75 -0.15
C ALA A 23 -5.93 7.27 -1.13
N LEU A 24 -5.03 8.17 -1.57
CA LEU A 24 -3.92 7.81 -2.47
C LEU A 24 -2.87 6.92 -1.77
N PHE A 25 -2.54 7.21 -0.52
CA PHE A 25 -1.68 6.36 0.28
C PHE A 25 -2.28 4.97 0.47
N ILE A 26 -3.56 4.88 0.85
CA ILE A 26 -4.24 3.60 1.03
C ILE A 26 -4.29 2.80 -0.28
N LYS A 27 -4.52 3.47 -1.42
CA LYS A 27 -4.46 2.84 -2.75
C LYS A 27 -3.09 2.23 -3.02
N GLY A 28 -2.02 2.94 -2.69
CA GLY A 28 -0.64 2.45 -2.78
C GLY A 28 -0.42 1.24 -1.88
N TYR A 29 -0.81 1.38 -0.61
CA TYR A 29 -0.69 0.34 0.40
C TYR A 29 -1.36 -0.97 -0.01
N LEU A 30 -2.59 -0.91 -0.53
CA LEU A 30 -3.29 -2.10 -1.02
C LEU A 30 -2.50 -2.80 -2.13
N ARG A 31 -1.86 -2.06 -3.03
CA ARG A 31 -1.02 -2.62 -4.10
C ARG A 31 0.27 -3.25 -3.54
N GLY A 32 0.93 -2.56 -2.60
CA GLY A 32 2.13 -3.07 -1.94
C GLY A 32 1.85 -4.35 -1.13
N LEU A 33 0.75 -4.35 -0.37
CA LEU A 33 0.30 -5.48 0.44
C LEU A 33 0.04 -6.73 -0.40
N GLN A 34 -0.62 -6.56 -1.55
CA GLN A 34 -0.85 -7.64 -2.50
C GLN A 34 0.46 -8.20 -3.06
N ARG A 35 1.41 -7.32 -3.43
CA ARG A 35 2.75 -7.72 -3.89
C ARG A 35 3.53 -8.46 -2.79
N HIS A 36 3.44 -8.02 -1.53
CA HIS A 36 4.08 -8.69 -0.39
C HIS A 36 3.54 -10.10 -0.19
N TYR A 37 2.22 -10.28 -0.27
CA TYR A 37 1.57 -11.56 -0.01
C TYR A 37 1.72 -12.55 -1.17
N HIS A 38 1.51 -12.10 -2.41
CA HIS A 38 1.56 -12.95 -3.61
C HIS A 38 2.96 -13.02 -4.26
N GLY A 39 3.91 -12.23 -3.77
CA GLY A 39 5.26 -12.13 -4.32
C GLY A 39 5.28 -11.59 -5.75
N GLU A 40 6.26 -12.02 -6.53
CA GLU A 40 6.51 -11.48 -7.87
C GLU A 40 5.40 -11.77 -8.90
N THR A 41 4.49 -12.69 -8.57
CA THR A 41 3.35 -13.06 -9.43
C THR A 41 2.27 -11.98 -9.52
N PHE A 42 2.23 -11.05 -8.57
CA PHE A 42 1.23 -9.97 -8.54
C PHE A 42 1.76 -8.68 -9.16
N GLY A 43 1.18 -8.26 -10.29
CA GLY A 43 1.60 -7.08 -11.03
C GLY A 43 2.85 -7.31 -11.89
N TYR A 44 3.17 -6.34 -12.76
CA TYR A 44 4.34 -6.40 -13.64
C TYR A 44 5.57 -5.75 -12.99
N PRO A 45 6.81 -6.25 -13.20
CA PRO A 45 8.03 -5.65 -12.62
C PRO A 45 8.17 -4.13 -12.80
N GLY A 46 7.82 -3.57 -13.96
CA GLY A 46 7.89 -2.12 -14.17
C GLY A 46 6.86 -1.32 -13.36
N GLU A 47 5.75 -1.94 -12.94
CA GLU A 47 4.77 -1.30 -12.04
C GLU A 47 5.37 -1.18 -10.62
N HIS A 48 6.11 -2.20 -10.17
CA HIS A 48 6.84 -2.17 -8.91
C HIS A 48 7.89 -1.05 -8.88
N GLU A 49 8.73 -0.97 -9.91
CA GLU A 49 9.73 0.10 -10.04
C GLU A 49 9.09 1.49 -10.09
N GLN A 50 7.95 1.62 -10.80
CA GLN A 50 7.23 2.88 -10.87
C GLN A 50 6.76 3.32 -9.48
N PHE A 51 6.14 2.44 -8.70
CA PHE A 51 5.70 2.79 -7.34
C PHE A 51 6.86 3.14 -6.40
N GLN A 52 8.01 2.46 -6.52
CA GLN A 52 9.21 2.82 -5.76
C GLN A 52 9.70 4.23 -6.09
N ARG A 53 9.71 4.62 -7.38
CA ARG A 53 10.09 5.97 -7.79
C ARG A 53 9.11 7.02 -7.29
N LEU A 54 7.81 6.71 -7.32
CA LEU A 54 6.77 7.64 -6.86
C LEU A 54 6.96 8.05 -5.40
N ALA A 55 7.53 7.20 -4.54
CA ALA A 55 7.74 7.53 -3.13
C ALA A 55 8.66 8.74 -2.90
N ALA A 56 9.52 9.07 -3.89
CA ALA A 56 10.42 10.21 -3.87
C ALA A 56 10.01 11.33 -4.84
N ASP A 57 8.79 11.28 -5.39
CA ASP A 57 8.27 12.31 -6.29
C ASP A 57 7.96 13.60 -5.50
N ASP A 58 8.19 14.77 -6.11
CA ASP A 58 7.93 16.08 -5.50
C ASP A 58 6.43 16.39 -5.43
N ASP A 59 5.61 15.76 -6.28
CA ASP A 59 4.16 15.85 -6.20
C ASP A 59 3.64 15.04 -5.00
N GLU A 60 3.06 15.73 -4.02
CA GLU A 60 2.59 15.13 -2.77
C GLU A 60 1.59 13.98 -2.98
N SER A 61 0.76 14.06 -4.02
CA SER A 61 -0.23 13.02 -4.35
C SER A 61 0.44 11.77 -4.89
N ARG A 62 1.45 11.93 -5.74
CA ARG A 62 2.29 10.83 -6.25
C ARG A 62 3.15 10.23 -5.14
N SER A 63 3.77 11.08 -4.32
CA SER A 63 4.53 10.68 -3.15
C SER A 63 3.68 9.85 -2.19
N ALA A 64 2.47 10.31 -1.85
CA ALA A 64 1.54 9.57 -0.99
C ALA A 64 1.25 8.16 -1.55
N LEU A 65 1.02 8.03 -2.86
CA LEU A 65 0.79 6.76 -3.52
C LEU A 65 2.01 5.82 -3.43
N GLY A 66 3.21 6.33 -3.68
CA GLY A 66 4.45 5.55 -3.57
C GLY A 66 4.79 5.15 -2.12
N LEU A 67 4.64 6.07 -1.17
CA LEU A 67 4.85 5.81 0.26
C LEU A 67 3.90 4.74 0.78
N GLY A 68 2.63 4.81 0.37
CA GLY A 68 1.66 3.77 0.67
C GLY A 68 2.11 2.41 0.15
N TYR A 69 2.53 2.36 -1.11
CA TYR A 69 3.04 1.13 -1.73
C TYR A 69 4.21 0.53 -0.95
N MET A 70 5.18 1.34 -0.54
CA MET A 70 6.33 0.87 0.23
C MET A 70 5.91 0.29 1.58
N ALA A 71 4.99 0.95 2.30
CA ALA A 71 4.50 0.45 3.57
C ALA A 71 3.77 -0.90 3.43
N GLY A 72 2.93 -1.05 2.41
CA GLY A 72 2.26 -2.31 2.11
C GLY A 72 3.24 -3.41 1.71
N LEU A 73 4.26 -3.07 0.91
CA LEU A 73 5.31 -4.00 0.48
C LEU A 73 6.17 -4.50 1.65
N ASN A 74 6.43 -3.65 2.64
CA ASN A 74 7.13 -4.02 3.86
C ASN A 74 6.26 -4.89 4.80
N GLY A 75 4.96 -5.03 4.51
CA GLY A 75 4.02 -5.75 5.35
C GLY A 75 3.66 -5.02 6.64
N GLU A 76 3.80 -3.69 6.65
CA GLU A 76 3.42 -2.86 7.80
C GLU A 76 1.90 -2.94 8.03
N LYS A 77 1.46 -2.74 9.28
CA LYS A 77 0.03 -2.80 9.61
C LYS A 77 -0.60 -1.45 9.31
N ILE A 78 -1.66 -1.44 8.50
CA ILE A 78 -2.35 -0.20 8.12
C ILE A 78 -2.83 0.63 9.32
N LYS A 79 -3.20 -0.04 10.43
CA LYS A 79 -3.63 0.64 11.66
C LYS A 79 -2.54 1.51 12.28
N ASP A 80 -1.28 1.13 12.14
CA ASP A 80 -0.15 1.87 12.71
C ASP A 80 0.21 3.10 11.84
N LEU A 81 -0.33 3.18 10.62
CA LEU A 81 -0.01 4.20 9.61
C LEU A 81 -1.14 5.23 9.41
N VAL A 82 -2.37 4.79 9.69
CA VAL A 82 -3.61 5.52 9.36
C VAL A 82 -4.58 5.57 10.55
N GLY A 83 -4.39 4.76 11.58
CA GLY A 83 -5.14 4.90 12.84
C GLY A 83 -4.77 6.20 13.55
N ASP A 84 -5.72 6.71 14.35
CA ASP A 84 -5.66 7.99 15.08
C ASP A 84 -4.31 8.28 15.76
#